data_AF-S9SNU0-F1
#
_entry.id   AF-S9SNU0-F1
#
_cell.length_a   1.000
_cell.length_b   1.000
_cell.length_c   1.000
_cell.angle_alpha   90.00
_cell.angle_beta   90.00
_cell.angle_gamma   90.00
#
_symmetry.space_group_name_H-M   'P 1'
#
loop_
_entity.id
_entity.type
_entity.pdbx_description
1 polymer ?
#
loop_
_entity_poly.entity_id
_entity_poly.type
_entity_poly.pdbx_seq_one_letter_code
_entity_poly.pdbx_strand_id
1 'polypeptide(L)'
;MKVASKVAITALSSILMLGSSSVNLMAEAAPTRTSSNITVKTAAVKPELISEGEKLVVAEKDKINKLLEGNPNDSYILYVSSELKKEKDSIPEGWISFSEVSFMGSPRSQSFDTYEDYLKRASTLKEVVPQQPTDFPEGYSLTKADIYSVFTPQDLAAIKAEAKKLGKQVYSKKMNLIKSDHISLSYTKGQDFINISSFHWDEKDLEEYKKKKEKEYSYTSAKDMEKKDPNHGGRNYLSWREGGKSFQVETNKNNPLTKEELIILAKTAVKKIDI
;
A
#
# COMPACT_ATOMS: atom_id res chain seq x y z
N MET A 1 19.05 -5.26 56.79
CA MET A 1 19.13 -6.66 56.28
C MET A 1 18.31 -6.69 54.99
N LYS A 2 18.84 -6.76 53.75
CA LYS A 2 19.58 -7.85 53.07
C LYS A 2 18.94 -9.21 53.45
N VAL A 3 18.34 -10.02 52.57
CA VAL A 3 18.84 -10.58 51.29
C VAL A 3 17.67 -11.02 50.36
N ALA A 4 18.01 -11.18 49.08
CA ALA A 4 17.30 -11.57 47.86
C ALA A 4 16.54 -12.92 47.83
N SER A 5 15.67 -13.08 46.80
CA SER A 5 15.70 -14.18 45.79
C SER A 5 14.74 -13.88 44.63
N LYS A 6 15.25 -13.49 43.45
CA LYS A 6 15.34 -14.28 42.20
C LYS A 6 13.99 -14.80 41.65
N VAL A 7 13.40 -14.05 40.71
CA VAL A 7 12.34 -14.55 39.81
C VAL A 7 13.03 -15.07 38.53
N ALA A 8 12.72 -16.31 38.18
CA ALA A 8 13.28 -17.03 37.04
C ALA A 8 12.68 -16.51 35.72
N ILE A 9 13.55 -16.30 34.74
CA ILE A 9 13.20 -16.04 33.34
C ILE A 9 13.13 -17.41 32.66
N THR A 10 11.93 -17.86 32.30
CA THR A 10 11.74 -19.05 31.47
C THR A 10 11.59 -18.60 30.02
N ALA A 11 12.63 -18.85 29.23
CA ALA A 11 12.61 -18.73 27.78
C ALA A 11 11.77 -19.88 27.19
N LEU A 12 10.75 -19.55 26.39
CA LEU A 12 10.03 -20.49 25.55
C LEU A 12 10.35 -20.17 24.10
N SER A 13 11.32 -20.89 23.55
CA SER A 13 11.54 -21.00 22.11
C SER A 13 10.86 -22.27 21.60
N SER A 14 10.05 -22.07 20.55
CA SER A 14 9.88 -22.88 19.34
C SER A 14 9.92 -24.42 19.44
N ILE A 15 8.92 -25.08 18.86
CA ILE A 15 9.08 -26.10 17.78
C ILE A 15 7.69 -26.54 17.27
N LEU A 16 7.56 -26.54 15.94
CA LEU A 16 6.48 -27.17 15.17
C LEU A 16 6.34 -28.66 15.51
N MET A 17 5.11 -29.14 15.67
CA MET A 17 4.80 -30.57 15.52
C MET A 17 3.87 -30.78 14.31
N LEU A 18 4.42 -31.52 13.35
CA LEU A 18 3.75 -32.18 12.24
C LEU A 18 2.78 -33.25 12.78
N GLY A 19 1.57 -33.29 12.25
CA GLY A 19 0.63 -34.39 12.43
C GLY A 19 0.71 -35.37 11.27
N SER A 20 1.24 -36.57 11.58
CA SER A 20 0.86 -37.92 11.13
C SER A 20 0.38 -38.11 9.68
N SER A 21 0.95 -39.03 8.89
CA SER A 21 0.76 -40.46 9.13
C SER A 21 1.55 -41.38 8.16
N SER A 22 1.73 -42.62 8.64
CA SER A 22 2.04 -43.88 7.97
C SER A 22 3.47 -44.44 8.10
N VAL A 23 3.50 -45.37 9.05
CA VAL A 23 4.40 -46.47 9.38
C VAL A 23 4.87 -47.27 8.15
N ASN A 24 6.17 -47.57 8.09
CA ASN A 24 6.68 -48.94 8.01
C ASN A 24 8.22 -48.91 8.13
N LEU A 25 8.74 -49.47 9.21
CA LEU A 25 10.15 -49.78 9.42
C LEU A 25 10.24 -51.18 10.05
N MET A 26 10.76 -52.13 9.30
CA MET A 26 11.47 -53.33 9.77
C MET A 26 12.69 -53.45 8.84
N ALA A 27 13.89 -53.14 9.33
CA ALA A 27 14.80 -54.01 10.06
C ALA A 27 15.70 -54.86 9.11
N GLU A 28 16.91 -54.33 8.93
CA GLU A 28 18.24 -54.99 8.88
C GLU A 28 18.48 -56.24 8.00
N ALA A 29 19.36 -56.07 6.99
CA ALA A 29 20.48 -56.96 6.68
C ALA A 29 21.39 -56.33 5.60
N ALA A 30 22.69 -56.17 5.88
CA ALA A 30 23.77 -56.19 4.87
C ALA A 30 24.29 -57.64 4.74
N PRO A 31 25.06 -58.08 3.72
CA PRO A 31 25.80 -57.35 2.67
C PRO A 31 25.56 -57.92 1.24
N THR A 32 26.01 -57.29 0.14
CA THR A 32 27.23 -57.69 -0.60
C THR A 32 27.43 -56.83 -1.86
N ARG A 33 28.70 -56.72 -2.25
CA ARG A 33 29.25 -55.99 -3.39
C ARG A 33 28.60 -56.33 -4.73
N THR A 34 28.25 -55.30 -5.51
CA THR A 34 28.62 -55.28 -6.94
C THR A 34 28.78 -53.84 -7.43
N SER A 35 29.96 -53.57 -7.96
CA SER A 35 30.37 -52.37 -8.66
C SER A 35 29.50 -52.13 -9.89
N SER A 36 28.83 -50.97 -9.92
CA SER A 36 28.30 -50.39 -11.15
C SER A 36 28.70 -48.92 -11.17
N ASN A 37 29.73 -48.63 -11.97
CA ASN A 37 30.12 -47.29 -12.37
C ASN A 37 28.92 -46.63 -13.08
N ILE A 38 28.09 -45.92 -12.33
CA ILE A 38 27.18 -44.93 -12.91
C ILE A 38 27.87 -43.60 -12.70
N THR A 39 28.66 -43.23 -13.71
CA THR A 39 29.08 -41.86 -13.94
C THR A 39 27.82 -41.01 -13.91
N VAL A 40 27.61 -40.28 -12.80
CA VAL A 40 26.63 -39.21 -12.71
C VAL A 40 27.08 -38.18 -13.73
N LYS A 41 26.56 -38.25 -14.95
CA LYS A 41 26.52 -37.11 -15.85
C LYS A 41 25.66 -36.08 -15.13
N THR A 42 26.31 -35.25 -14.32
CA THR A 42 25.81 -33.94 -13.95
C THR A 42 25.50 -33.26 -15.27
N ALA A 43 24.23 -33.29 -15.67
CA ALA A 43 23.74 -32.33 -16.64
C ALA A 43 24.01 -30.99 -15.99
N ALA A 44 25.09 -30.33 -16.43
CA ALA A 44 25.28 -28.94 -16.15
C ALA A 44 23.99 -28.27 -16.62
N VAL A 45 23.16 -27.84 -15.66
CA VAL A 45 22.09 -26.90 -15.94
C VAL A 45 22.82 -25.72 -16.52
N LYS A 46 22.78 -25.62 -17.86
CA LYS A 46 23.30 -24.48 -18.59
C LYS A 46 22.62 -23.29 -17.92
N PRO A 47 23.35 -22.31 -17.35
CA PRO A 47 22.69 -21.10 -16.87
C PRO A 47 21.87 -20.61 -18.05
N GLU A 48 20.55 -20.46 -17.88
CA GLU A 48 19.71 -19.91 -18.91
C GLU A 48 20.37 -18.61 -19.35
N LEU A 49 20.80 -18.57 -20.61
CA LEU A 49 21.41 -17.40 -21.19
C LEU A 49 20.33 -16.33 -21.18
N ILE A 50 20.41 -15.44 -20.18
CA ILE A 50 19.57 -14.25 -20.06
C ILE A 50 19.63 -13.57 -21.43
N SER A 51 18.47 -13.46 -22.07
CA SER A 51 18.34 -12.82 -23.37
C SER A 51 18.76 -11.36 -23.29
N GLU A 52 19.19 -10.78 -24.41
CA GLU A 52 19.53 -9.35 -24.48
C GLU A 52 18.38 -8.46 -23.94
N GLY A 53 17.12 -8.84 -24.22
CA GLY A 53 15.93 -8.18 -23.68
C GLY A 53 15.83 -8.23 -22.15
N GLU A 54 16.05 -9.40 -21.55
CA GLU A 54 16.05 -9.55 -20.09
C GLU A 54 17.21 -8.78 -19.43
N LYS A 55 18.39 -8.71 -20.07
CA LYS A 55 19.52 -7.89 -19.58
C LYS A 55 19.17 -6.40 -19.55
N LEU A 56 18.47 -5.88 -20.57
CA LEU A 56 18.02 -4.49 -20.61
C LEU A 56 17.03 -4.18 -19.48
N VAL A 57 16.09 -5.09 -19.21
CA VAL A 57 15.13 -4.95 -18.09
C VAL A 57 15.86 -4.92 -16.75
N VAL A 58 16.81 -5.85 -16.52
CA VAL A 58 17.59 -5.88 -15.28
C VAL A 58 18.41 -4.61 -15.11
N ALA A 59 19.12 -4.15 -16.14
CA ALA A 59 19.93 -2.94 -16.08
C ALA A 59 19.08 -1.69 -15.74
N GLU A 60 17.88 -1.57 -16.31
CA GLU A 60 17.00 -0.43 -16.00
C GLU A 60 16.43 -0.53 -14.58
N LYS A 61 16.10 -1.74 -14.10
CA LYS A 61 15.69 -1.97 -12.70
C LYS A 61 16.81 -1.61 -11.71
N ASP A 62 18.04 -2.02 -11.99
CA ASP A 62 19.20 -1.70 -11.14
C ASP A 62 19.49 -0.20 -11.08
N LYS A 63 19.31 0.49 -12.21
CA LYS A 63 19.37 1.96 -12.26
C LYS A 63 18.30 2.58 -11.35
N ILE A 64 17.07 2.10 -11.40
CA ILE A 64 15.98 2.60 -10.53
C ILE A 64 16.30 2.32 -9.06
N ASN A 65 16.76 1.11 -8.72
CA ASN A 65 17.12 0.75 -7.34
C ASN A 65 18.17 1.70 -6.76
N LYS A 66 19.23 2.02 -7.51
CA LYS A 66 20.24 3.01 -7.10
C LYS A 66 19.66 4.41 -6.87
N LEU A 67 18.66 4.81 -7.64
CA LEU A 67 17.98 6.10 -7.44
C LEU A 67 17.13 6.09 -6.17
N LEU A 68 16.48 4.96 -5.87
CA LEU A 68 15.65 4.76 -4.69
C LEU A 68 16.47 4.66 -3.39
N GLU A 69 17.71 4.17 -3.43
CA GLU A 69 18.62 4.20 -2.27
C GLU A 69 18.82 5.62 -1.73
N GLY A 70 18.94 6.62 -2.62
CA GLY A 70 19.03 8.03 -2.24
C GLY A 70 17.67 8.72 -2.03
N ASN A 71 16.59 8.16 -2.58
CA ASN A 71 15.26 8.78 -2.59
C ASN A 71 14.17 7.71 -2.39
N PRO A 72 14.02 7.16 -1.18
CA PRO A 72 13.13 6.01 -0.92
C PRO A 72 11.64 6.30 -1.16
N ASN A 73 11.25 7.58 -1.15
CA ASN A 73 9.87 8.03 -1.38
C ASN A 73 9.56 8.31 -2.86
N ASP A 74 10.56 8.21 -3.74
CA ASP A 74 10.33 8.33 -5.17
C ASP A 74 9.60 7.10 -5.72
N SER A 75 8.89 7.32 -6.81
CA SER A 75 8.20 6.27 -7.55
C SER A 75 8.59 6.36 -9.01
N TYR A 76 8.80 5.21 -9.62
CA TYR A 76 9.18 5.10 -11.03
C TYR A 76 8.19 4.20 -11.76
N ILE A 77 7.88 4.59 -12.99
CA ILE A 77 7.13 3.78 -13.95
C ILE A 77 8.15 3.19 -14.93
N LEU A 78 8.08 1.88 -15.13
CA LEU A 78 8.93 1.11 -16.03
C LEU A 78 8.07 0.55 -17.15
N TYR A 79 8.39 0.93 -18.38
CA TYR A 79 7.84 0.34 -19.59
C TYR A 79 8.78 -0.76 -20.12
N VAL A 80 8.20 -1.90 -20.47
CA VAL A 80 8.84 -3.02 -21.15
C VAL A 80 7.97 -3.43 -22.32
N SER A 81 8.50 -3.29 -23.54
CA SER A 81 7.83 -3.68 -24.76
C SER A 81 7.40 -5.15 -24.71
N SER A 82 6.20 -5.42 -25.19
CA SER A 82 5.63 -6.77 -25.31
C SER A 82 6.51 -7.72 -26.14
N GLU A 83 7.31 -7.22 -27.07
CA GLU A 83 8.29 -7.99 -27.85
C GLU A 83 9.37 -8.65 -26.98
N LEU A 84 9.64 -8.10 -25.80
CA LEU A 84 10.64 -8.61 -24.86
C LEU A 84 10.04 -9.50 -23.77
N LYS A 85 8.72 -9.60 -23.67
CA LYS A 85 8.05 -10.39 -22.63
C LYS A 85 7.84 -11.83 -23.08
N LYS A 86 8.61 -12.76 -22.49
CA LYS A 86 8.30 -14.19 -22.48
C LYS A 86 7.44 -14.43 -21.24
N GLU A 87 6.20 -14.87 -21.37
CA GLU A 87 5.29 -14.95 -20.22
C GLU A 87 5.80 -15.83 -19.06
N LYS A 88 5.90 -15.24 -17.86
CA LYS A 88 5.17 -15.61 -16.64
C LYS A 88 5.51 -14.57 -15.56
N ASP A 89 4.68 -13.54 -15.47
CA ASP A 89 4.78 -12.51 -14.43
C ASP A 89 4.57 -13.15 -13.05
N SER A 90 5.66 -13.57 -12.39
CA SER A 90 5.67 -13.75 -10.93
C SER A 90 5.90 -12.36 -10.33
N ILE A 91 4.81 -11.67 -10.00
CA ILE A 91 4.84 -10.29 -9.50
C ILE A 91 5.23 -10.32 -8.01
N PRO A 92 6.36 -9.69 -7.60
CA PRO A 92 6.68 -9.55 -6.18
C PRO A 92 5.66 -8.68 -5.44
N GLU A 93 5.54 -8.84 -4.12
CA GLU A 93 4.72 -7.93 -3.30
C GLU A 93 5.13 -6.46 -3.51
N GLY A 94 4.14 -5.58 -3.68
CA GLY A 94 4.34 -4.16 -3.97
C GLY A 94 4.41 -3.77 -5.45
N TRP A 95 4.41 -4.75 -6.37
CA TRP A 95 4.44 -4.50 -7.82
C TRP A 95 3.04 -4.64 -8.43
N ILE A 96 2.76 -3.81 -9.44
CA ILE A 96 1.57 -3.94 -10.30
C ILE A 96 2.10 -4.01 -11.71
N SER A 97 1.84 -5.13 -12.40
CA SER A 97 2.16 -5.28 -13.82
C SER A 97 0.88 -5.10 -14.62
N PHE A 98 0.86 -4.09 -15.49
CA PHE A 98 0.04 -4.12 -16.69
C PHE A 98 0.89 -4.77 -17.79
N SER A 99 0.27 -5.29 -18.84
CA SER A 99 0.93 -6.12 -19.86
C SER A 99 2.26 -5.56 -20.40
N GLU A 100 2.53 -4.26 -20.33
CA GLU A 100 3.80 -3.62 -20.73
C GLU A 100 4.40 -2.64 -19.69
N VAL A 101 3.78 -2.51 -18.50
CA VAL A 101 4.19 -1.49 -17.51
C VAL A 101 4.29 -2.09 -16.12
N SER A 102 5.35 -1.75 -15.39
CA SER A 102 5.53 -2.06 -13.98
C SER A 102 5.86 -0.80 -13.18
N PHE A 103 5.57 -0.80 -11.89
CA PHE A 103 5.92 0.30 -10.99
C PHE A 103 6.97 -0.14 -9.98
N MET A 104 7.86 0.77 -9.60
CA MET A 104 8.94 0.55 -8.64
C MET A 104 9.01 1.70 -7.63
N GLY A 105 9.47 1.42 -6.41
CA GLY A 105 9.54 2.36 -5.28
C GLY A 105 8.32 2.27 -4.38
N SER A 106 7.74 3.42 -4.01
CA SER A 106 6.48 3.50 -3.25
C SER A 106 5.32 3.98 -4.13
N PRO A 107 4.99 3.27 -5.24
CA PRO A 107 4.07 3.80 -6.24
C PRO A 107 2.65 3.89 -5.69
N ARG A 108 2.15 2.83 -5.05
CA ARG A 108 0.72 2.72 -4.74
C ARG A 108 0.34 3.34 -3.42
N SER A 109 1.17 3.20 -2.39
CA SER A 109 0.88 3.63 -1.03
C SER A 109 2.15 4.03 -0.29
N GLN A 110 2.09 5.14 0.44
CA GLN A 110 3.12 5.58 1.36
C GLN A 110 2.49 5.65 2.75
N SER A 111 3.11 4.98 3.73
CA SER A 111 2.67 4.96 5.12
C SER A 111 3.64 5.77 5.99
N PHE A 112 3.08 6.53 6.93
CA PHE A 112 3.82 7.39 7.85
C PHE A 112 3.34 7.14 9.28
N ASP A 113 4.29 7.02 10.20
CA ASP A 113 4.02 6.85 11.63
C ASP A 113 3.93 8.19 12.37
N THR A 114 4.41 9.27 11.74
CA THR A 114 4.38 10.63 12.30
C THR A 114 3.54 11.57 11.45
N TYR A 115 2.94 12.57 12.09
CA TYR A 115 2.13 13.58 11.39
C TYR A 115 3.03 14.51 10.56
N GLU A 116 4.24 14.80 11.03
CA GLU A 116 5.21 15.67 10.38
C GLU A 116 5.68 15.08 9.05
N ASP A 117 6.01 13.78 9.01
CA ASP A 117 6.42 13.11 7.78
C ASP A 117 5.27 13.03 6.77
N TYR A 118 4.08 12.70 7.25
CA TYR A 118 2.86 12.78 6.46
C TYR A 118 2.68 14.17 5.85
N LEU A 119 2.74 15.22 6.68
CA LEU A 119 2.48 16.60 6.25
C LEU A 119 3.51 17.08 5.24
N LYS A 120 4.78 16.68 5.42
CA LYS A 120 5.86 16.94 4.45
C LYS A 120 5.52 16.34 3.09
N ARG A 121 5.10 15.07 3.04
CA ARG A 121 4.66 14.46 1.77
C ARG A 121 3.39 15.11 1.23
N ALA A 122 2.36 15.28 2.05
CA ALA A 122 1.07 15.84 1.65
C ALA A 122 1.21 17.25 1.07
N SER A 123 2.17 18.05 1.57
CA SER A 123 2.46 19.40 1.05
C SER A 123 2.99 19.43 -0.39
N THR A 124 3.49 18.30 -0.91
CA THR A 124 3.94 18.18 -2.30
C THR A 124 2.80 17.84 -3.26
N LEU A 125 1.62 17.50 -2.74
CA LEU A 125 0.42 17.31 -3.53
C LEU A 125 -0.13 18.68 -3.97
N LYS A 126 -0.72 18.75 -5.15
CA LYS A 126 -1.34 19.97 -5.71
C LYS A 126 -2.87 19.90 -5.60
N GLU A 127 -3.34 19.56 -4.41
CA GLU A 127 -4.75 19.33 -4.11
C GLU A 127 -5.02 19.55 -2.61
N VAL A 128 -6.29 19.67 -2.26
CA VAL A 128 -6.70 19.67 -0.85
C VAL A 128 -6.42 18.31 -0.22
N VAL A 129 -5.92 18.31 1.02
CA VAL A 129 -5.52 17.09 1.74
C VAL A 129 -6.13 17.09 3.15
N PRO A 130 -6.38 15.91 3.74
CA PRO A 130 -6.70 15.81 5.16
C PRO A 130 -5.62 16.48 6.01
N GLN A 131 -6.02 16.99 7.17
CA GLN A 131 -5.10 17.43 8.20
C GLN A 131 -5.69 17.07 9.57
N GLN A 132 -4.84 17.08 10.58
CA GLN A 132 -5.32 17.00 11.95
C GLN A 132 -6.19 18.25 12.26
N PRO A 133 -7.46 18.08 12.68
CA PRO A 133 -8.30 19.18 13.12
C PRO A 133 -7.68 19.95 14.29
N THR A 134 -7.95 21.25 14.38
CA THR A 134 -7.45 22.11 15.47
C THR A 134 -8.02 21.72 16.82
N ASP A 135 -9.31 21.38 16.86
CA ASP A 135 -10.05 21.03 18.08
C ASP A 135 -10.13 19.50 18.22
N PHE A 136 -8.97 18.84 18.11
CA PHE A 136 -8.93 17.38 18.17
C PHE A 136 -9.23 16.86 19.58
N PRO A 137 -10.04 15.79 19.75
CA PRO A 137 -10.44 15.34 21.08
C PRO A 137 -9.25 14.83 21.90
N GLU A 138 -9.24 15.13 23.19
CA GLU A 138 -8.13 14.78 24.07
C GLU A 138 -7.91 13.26 24.17
N GLY A 139 -6.63 12.85 24.13
CA GLY A 139 -6.21 11.47 24.30
C GLY A 139 -6.18 10.64 23.02
N TYR A 140 -6.56 11.19 21.88
CA TYR A 140 -6.32 10.56 20.58
C TYR A 140 -4.93 10.90 20.07
N SER A 141 -4.20 9.87 19.62
CA SER A 141 -2.89 10.01 18.98
C SER A 141 -2.92 9.42 17.57
N LEU A 142 -2.20 10.04 16.63
CA LEU A 142 -2.00 9.46 15.30
C LEU A 142 -1.32 8.09 15.47
N THR A 143 -1.89 7.06 14.86
CA THR A 143 -1.29 5.72 14.78
C THR A 143 -0.74 5.43 13.40
N LYS A 144 -1.35 6.00 12.36
CA LYS A 144 -0.95 5.78 10.98
C LYS A 144 -1.49 6.87 10.07
N ALA A 145 -0.69 7.29 9.11
CA ALA A 145 -1.14 8.08 7.97
C ALA A 145 -0.76 7.35 6.67
N ASP A 146 -1.70 7.24 5.73
CA ASP A 146 -1.50 6.61 4.44
C ASP A 146 -1.84 7.57 3.30
N ILE A 147 -0.99 7.65 2.29
CA ILE A 147 -1.25 8.32 1.02
C ILE A 147 -1.18 7.29 -0.09
N TYR A 148 -2.30 7.09 -0.78
CA TYR A 148 -2.41 6.24 -1.96
C TYR A 148 -2.35 7.10 -3.22
N SER A 149 -1.46 6.76 -4.15
CA SER A 149 -1.32 7.51 -5.40
C SER A 149 -2.39 7.10 -6.41
N VAL A 150 -2.87 8.07 -7.17
CA VAL A 150 -3.74 7.81 -8.33
C VAL A 150 -2.90 7.55 -9.57
N PHE A 151 -3.26 6.51 -10.33
CA PHE A 151 -2.66 6.20 -11.63
C PHE A 151 -3.76 6.11 -12.68
N THR A 152 -3.58 6.84 -13.77
CA THR A 152 -4.57 6.92 -14.84
C THR A 152 -4.09 6.16 -16.08
N PRO A 153 -5.01 5.67 -16.95
CA PRO A 153 -4.64 5.13 -18.25
C PRO A 153 -3.78 6.10 -19.10
N GLN A 154 -3.95 7.40 -18.90
CA GLN A 154 -3.18 8.45 -19.55
C GLN A 154 -1.71 8.42 -19.14
N ASP A 155 -1.41 8.14 -17.86
CA ASP A 155 -0.03 7.98 -17.38
C ASP A 155 0.66 6.79 -18.06
N LEU A 156 -0.08 5.67 -18.22
CA LEU A 156 0.39 4.47 -18.92
C LEU A 156 0.60 4.73 -20.42
N ALA A 157 -0.31 5.46 -21.06
CA ALA A 157 -0.18 5.83 -22.47
C ALA A 157 1.01 6.78 -22.71
N ALA A 158 1.23 7.74 -21.80
CA ALA A 158 2.30 8.72 -21.89
C ALA A 158 3.69 8.05 -21.83
N ILE A 159 3.90 7.11 -20.90
CA ILE A 159 5.20 6.41 -20.79
C ILE A 159 5.50 5.57 -22.04
N LYS A 160 4.49 4.90 -22.60
CA LYS A 160 4.61 4.11 -23.83
C LYS A 160 4.91 5.00 -25.04
N ALA A 161 4.23 6.13 -25.16
CA ALA A 161 4.45 7.09 -26.24
C ALA A 161 5.88 7.69 -26.17
N GLU A 162 6.36 8.01 -24.97
CA GLU A 162 7.72 8.51 -24.75
C GLU A 162 8.77 7.45 -25.10
N ALA A 163 8.60 6.21 -24.65
CA ALA A 163 9.48 5.10 -25.01
C ALA A 163 9.55 4.89 -26.53
N LYS A 164 8.40 4.91 -27.23
CA LYS A 164 8.32 4.80 -28.69
C LYS A 164 9.04 5.95 -29.39
N LYS A 165 8.83 7.19 -28.93
CA LYS A 165 9.52 8.38 -29.48
C LYS A 165 11.04 8.29 -29.32
N LEU A 166 11.51 7.67 -28.24
CA LEU A 166 12.93 7.45 -27.97
C LEU A 166 13.50 6.18 -28.65
N GLY A 167 12.67 5.39 -29.35
CA GLY A 167 13.08 4.12 -29.94
C GLY A 167 13.52 3.07 -28.92
N LYS A 168 13.01 3.15 -27.68
CA LYS A 168 13.42 2.26 -26.57
C LYS A 168 12.39 1.16 -26.33
N GLN A 169 12.87 -0.08 -26.25
CA GLN A 169 12.06 -1.23 -25.84
C GLN A 169 11.94 -1.36 -24.31
N VAL A 170 12.87 -0.77 -23.56
CA VAL A 170 12.83 -0.65 -22.09
C VAL A 170 13.07 0.81 -21.73
N TYR A 171 12.17 1.39 -20.93
CA TYR A 171 12.27 2.80 -20.55
C TYR A 171 11.67 3.04 -19.18
N SER A 172 12.33 3.85 -18.34
CA SER A 172 11.78 4.27 -17.06
C SER A 172 11.73 5.78 -16.91
N LYS A 173 10.81 6.24 -16.07
CA LYS A 173 10.64 7.65 -15.73
C LYS A 173 10.24 7.81 -14.27
N LYS A 174 10.80 8.82 -13.61
CA LYS A 174 10.34 9.26 -12.28
C LYS A 174 8.92 9.80 -12.39
N MET A 175 8.04 9.31 -11.54
CA MET A 175 6.66 9.74 -11.48
C MET A 175 6.51 11.05 -10.71
N ASN A 176 5.68 11.95 -11.23
CA ASN A 176 5.33 13.19 -10.54
C ASN A 176 3.99 13.01 -9.81
N LEU A 177 4.03 12.46 -8.60
CA LEU A 177 2.86 12.09 -7.81
C LEU A 177 2.26 13.30 -7.07
N ILE A 178 1.63 14.18 -7.83
CA ILE A 178 1.02 15.44 -7.36
C ILE A 178 -0.45 15.30 -6.94
N LYS A 179 -1.07 14.15 -7.16
CA LYS A 179 -2.45 13.84 -6.76
C LYS A 179 -2.49 12.52 -6.01
N SER A 180 -3.51 12.34 -5.17
CA SER A 180 -3.77 11.10 -4.45
C SER A 180 -5.11 10.49 -4.87
N ASP A 181 -5.17 9.17 -4.83
CA ASP A 181 -6.40 8.38 -4.94
C ASP A 181 -7.14 8.35 -3.61
N HIS A 182 -6.41 8.10 -2.53
CA HIS A 182 -6.95 8.05 -1.18
C HIS A 182 -5.90 8.56 -0.18
N ILE A 183 -6.34 9.27 0.84
CA ILE A 183 -5.51 9.61 2.00
C ILE A 183 -6.29 9.21 3.24
N SER A 184 -5.64 8.62 4.24
CA SER A 184 -6.24 8.31 5.55
C SER A 184 -5.30 8.72 6.67
N LEU A 185 -5.87 9.39 7.68
CA LEU A 185 -5.23 9.71 8.95
C LEU A 185 -5.98 8.97 10.06
N SER A 186 -5.33 7.96 10.64
CA SER A 186 -5.90 7.12 11.70
C SER A 186 -5.41 7.56 13.07
N TYR A 187 -6.35 7.81 13.97
CA TYR A 187 -6.08 8.18 15.37
C TYR A 187 -6.79 7.21 16.31
N THR A 188 -6.17 6.88 17.43
CA THR A 188 -6.77 5.99 18.42
C THR A 188 -6.67 6.52 19.84
N LYS A 189 -7.65 6.13 20.66
CA LYS A 189 -7.70 6.33 22.11
C LYS A 189 -8.27 5.06 22.75
N GLY A 190 -7.39 4.20 23.27
CA GLY A 190 -7.81 2.88 23.74
C GLY A 190 -8.43 2.05 22.61
N GLN A 191 -9.72 1.72 22.72
CA GLN A 191 -10.47 0.97 21.70
C GLN A 191 -11.19 1.88 20.68
N ASP A 192 -11.29 3.18 20.96
CA ASP A 192 -11.93 4.12 20.06
C ASP A 192 -10.97 4.57 18.97
N PHE A 193 -11.51 4.82 17.77
CA PHE A 193 -10.73 5.38 16.67
C PHE A 193 -11.48 6.52 15.98
N ILE A 194 -10.70 7.41 15.39
CA ILE A 194 -11.14 8.44 14.45
C ILE A 194 -10.27 8.28 13.21
N ASN A 195 -10.89 8.04 12.06
CA ASN A 195 -10.21 8.02 10.77
C ASN A 195 -10.70 9.21 9.94
N ILE A 196 -9.78 10.04 9.47
CA ILE A 196 -10.06 11.15 8.57
C ILE A 196 -9.49 10.80 7.21
N SER A 197 -10.36 10.71 6.21
CA SER A 197 -9.96 10.29 4.87
C SER A 197 -10.41 11.25 3.78
N SER A 198 -9.69 11.21 2.66
CA SER A 198 -10.08 11.84 1.40
C SER A 198 -10.05 10.81 0.28
N PHE A 199 -10.96 10.93 -0.67
CA PHE A 199 -11.05 10.06 -1.84
C PHE A 199 -11.06 10.89 -3.11
N HIS A 200 -10.35 10.39 -4.12
CA HIS A 200 -10.38 10.90 -5.48
C HIS A 200 -11.72 10.59 -6.13
N TRP A 201 -12.10 11.44 -7.07
CA TRP A 201 -13.28 11.27 -7.90
C TRP A 201 -12.86 11.00 -9.32
N ASP A 202 -13.53 10.05 -9.96
CA ASP A 202 -13.42 9.94 -11.40
C ASP A 202 -14.14 11.12 -12.08
N GLU A 203 -13.99 11.23 -13.40
CA GLU A 203 -14.61 12.32 -14.17
C GLU A 203 -16.15 12.32 -14.06
N LYS A 204 -16.78 11.16 -13.85
CA LYS A 204 -18.24 11.06 -13.72
C LYS A 204 -18.70 11.59 -12.36
N ASP A 205 -17.97 11.23 -11.30
CA ASP A 205 -18.20 11.73 -9.95
C ASP A 205 -18.06 13.26 -9.88
N LEU A 206 -17.09 13.82 -10.62
CA LEU A 206 -16.89 15.27 -10.76
C LEU A 206 -18.05 15.95 -11.52
N GLU A 207 -18.57 15.35 -12.57
CA GLU A 207 -19.72 15.91 -13.33
C GLU A 207 -21.03 15.84 -12.54
N GLU A 208 -21.26 14.78 -11.76
CA GLU A 208 -22.38 14.73 -10.81
C GLU A 208 -22.17 15.74 -9.67
N TYR A 209 -20.93 15.90 -9.21
CA TYR A 209 -20.57 16.85 -8.16
C TYR A 209 -20.87 18.29 -8.51
N LYS A 210 -20.55 18.75 -9.73
CA LYS A 210 -20.82 20.14 -10.17
C LYS A 210 -22.30 20.54 -10.00
N LYS A 211 -23.20 19.56 -9.85
CA LYS A 211 -24.65 19.76 -9.66
C LYS A 211 -25.07 19.82 -8.18
N LYS A 212 -24.19 19.46 -7.23
CA LYS A 212 -24.45 19.45 -5.78
C LYS A 212 -23.74 20.64 -5.10
N LYS A 213 -24.24 21.05 -3.92
CA LYS A 213 -23.61 22.12 -3.14
C LYS A 213 -22.30 21.62 -2.51
N GLU A 214 -21.25 22.43 -2.58
CA GLU A 214 -20.04 22.17 -1.80
C GLU A 214 -20.34 22.26 -0.29
N LYS A 215 -19.66 21.42 0.51
CA LYS A 215 -19.69 21.41 1.99
C LYS A 215 -21.03 21.07 2.67
N GLU A 216 -21.89 20.28 2.05
CA GLU A 216 -22.99 19.63 2.78
C GLU A 216 -22.48 18.41 3.56
N TYR A 217 -22.71 18.40 4.88
CA TYR A 217 -22.33 17.29 5.75
C TYR A 217 -23.43 16.23 5.80
N SER A 218 -23.10 15.01 5.39
CA SER A 218 -23.98 13.84 5.48
C SER A 218 -23.52 12.92 6.60
N TYR A 219 -24.36 12.71 7.60
CA TYR A 219 -24.09 11.79 8.69
C TYR A 219 -24.90 10.50 8.52
N THR A 220 -24.23 9.35 8.65
CA THR A 220 -24.88 8.05 8.73
C THR A 220 -24.38 7.31 9.96
N SER A 221 -25.31 6.93 10.83
CA SER A 221 -24.98 6.16 12.03
C SER A 221 -24.66 4.71 11.70
N ALA A 222 -23.88 4.05 12.56
CA ALA A 222 -23.62 2.62 12.47
C ALA A 222 -24.91 1.79 12.41
N LYS A 223 -25.93 2.19 13.18
CA LYS A 223 -27.25 1.53 13.19
C LYS A 223 -27.97 1.64 11.84
N ASP A 224 -27.85 2.78 11.17
CA ASP A 224 -28.48 2.97 9.85
C ASP A 224 -27.71 2.25 8.74
N MET A 225 -26.38 2.13 8.87
CA MET A 225 -25.57 1.29 8.00
C MET A 225 -25.93 -0.19 8.15
N GLU A 226 -26.03 -0.70 9.38
CA GLU A 226 -26.41 -2.10 9.67
C GLU A 226 -27.79 -2.46 9.11
N LYS A 227 -28.74 -1.51 9.09
CA LYS A 227 -30.05 -1.74 8.46
C LYS A 227 -29.97 -1.88 6.94
N LYS A 228 -29.06 -1.16 6.29
CA LYS A 228 -28.88 -1.17 4.83
C LYS A 228 -28.05 -2.38 4.38
N ASP A 229 -27.03 -2.71 5.17
CA ASP A 229 -26.13 -3.83 4.95
C ASP A 229 -25.81 -4.48 6.30
N PRO A 230 -26.49 -5.60 6.64
CA PRO A 230 -26.26 -6.33 7.89
C PRO A 230 -24.83 -6.85 8.08
N ASN A 231 -24.05 -6.98 6.99
CA ASN A 231 -22.66 -7.42 7.05
C ASN A 231 -21.68 -6.25 7.20
N HIS A 232 -22.17 -5.01 7.12
CA HIS A 232 -21.36 -3.84 7.33
C HIS A 232 -20.92 -3.77 8.80
N GLY A 233 -19.62 -3.60 9.05
CA GLY A 233 -19.00 -3.66 10.38
C GLY A 233 -19.36 -2.55 11.38
N GLY A 234 -20.55 -1.96 11.29
CA GLY A 234 -21.11 -1.01 12.26
C GLY A 234 -20.20 0.18 12.57
N ARG A 235 -20.15 1.18 11.68
CA ARG A 235 -19.34 2.39 11.87
C ARG A 235 -20.16 3.65 11.65
N ASN A 236 -19.82 4.72 12.35
CA ASN A 236 -20.42 6.03 12.12
C ASN A 236 -19.60 6.76 11.06
N TYR A 237 -20.29 7.43 10.15
CA TYR A 237 -19.66 8.17 9.06
C TYR A 237 -20.21 9.58 8.99
N LEU A 238 -19.32 10.55 8.90
CA LEU A 238 -19.63 11.90 8.44
C LEU A 238 -18.89 12.13 7.13
N SER A 239 -19.60 12.37 6.04
CA SER A 239 -19.00 12.68 4.74
C SER A 239 -19.34 14.09 4.27
N TRP A 240 -18.41 14.71 3.57
CA TRP A 240 -18.63 16.00 2.93
C TRP A 240 -17.76 16.12 1.68
N ARG A 241 -17.89 17.26 1.01
CA ARG A 241 -17.21 17.55 -0.24
C ARG A 241 -16.51 18.89 -0.15
N GLU A 242 -15.26 18.94 -0.57
CA GLU A 242 -14.45 20.16 -0.59
C GLU A 242 -13.33 20.04 -1.63
N GLY A 243 -13.04 21.10 -2.37
CA GLY A 243 -11.87 21.18 -3.25
C GLY A 243 -11.78 20.08 -4.31
N GLY A 244 -12.92 19.61 -4.83
CA GLY A 244 -12.98 18.56 -5.85
C GLY A 244 -12.70 17.14 -5.34
N LYS A 245 -12.79 16.91 -4.02
CA LYS A 245 -12.67 15.60 -3.38
C LYS A 245 -13.85 15.34 -2.44
N SER A 246 -14.09 14.06 -2.14
CA SER A 246 -14.90 13.68 -0.98
C SER A 246 -14.01 13.43 0.23
N PHE A 247 -14.49 13.87 1.38
CA PHE A 247 -13.86 13.64 2.66
C PHE A 247 -14.80 12.86 3.57
N GLN A 248 -14.22 12.15 4.52
CA GLN A 248 -14.96 11.40 5.52
C GLN A 248 -14.26 11.43 6.87
N VAL A 249 -15.05 11.55 7.94
CA VAL A 249 -14.67 11.14 9.29
C VAL A 249 -15.41 9.86 9.61
N GLU A 250 -14.67 8.86 10.08
CA GLU A 250 -15.18 7.55 10.44
C GLU A 250 -14.81 7.23 11.88
N THR A 251 -15.76 6.68 12.63
CA THR A 251 -15.53 6.20 14.01
C THR A 251 -16.18 4.83 14.23
N ASN A 252 -15.76 4.14 15.29
CA ASN A 252 -16.44 2.94 15.78
C ASN A 252 -17.89 3.24 16.21
N LYS A 253 -18.75 2.20 16.19
CA LYS A 253 -20.19 2.26 16.54
C LYS A 253 -20.49 3.00 17.83
N ASN A 254 -19.74 2.70 18.87
CA ASN A 254 -19.95 3.17 20.24
C ASN A 254 -19.03 4.34 20.61
N ASN A 255 -18.41 4.99 19.63
CA ASN A 255 -17.55 6.14 19.88
C ASN A 255 -18.35 7.23 20.63
N PRO A 256 -17.76 7.90 21.64
CA PRO A 256 -18.46 8.91 22.43
C PRO A 256 -18.82 10.18 21.64
N LEU A 257 -18.19 10.44 20.48
CA LEU A 257 -18.42 11.64 19.70
C LEU A 257 -19.80 11.65 19.04
N THR A 258 -20.49 12.77 19.22
CA THR A 258 -21.76 13.09 18.58
C THR A 258 -21.58 13.53 17.13
N LYS A 259 -22.67 13.53 16.36
CA LYS A 259 -22.69 14.07 14.99
C LYS A 259 -22.17 15.51 14.95
N GLU A 260 -22.58 16.33 15.91
CA GLU A 260 -22.22 17.75 16.01
C GLU A 260 -20.71 17.92 16.25
N GLU A 261 -20.11 17.08 17.11
CA GLU A 261 -18.67 17.07 17.35
C GLU A 261 -17.90 16.62 16.10
N LEU A 262 -18.37 15.59 15.38
CA LEU A 262 -17.76 15.19 14.11
C LEU A 262 -17.79 16.32 13.08
N ILE A 263 -18.88 17.11 13.03
CA ILE A 263 -18.98 18.28 12.14
C ILE A 263 -17.97 19.37 12.55
N ILE A 264 -17.75 19.57 13.84
CA ILE A 264 -16.73 20.51 14.34
C ILE A 264 -15.34 20.08 13.86
N LEU A 265 -15.00 18.79 13.99
CA LEU A 265 -13.74 18.24 13.47
C LEU A 265 -13.62 18.45 11.95
N ALA A 266 -14.66 18.12 11.20
CA ALA A 266 -14.64 18.19 9.75
C ALA A 266 -14.40 19.61 9.20
N LYS A 267 -14.83 20.66 9.92
CA LYS A 267 -14.63 22.06 9.52
C LYS A 267 -13.15 22.47 9.44
N THR A 268 -12.28 21.83 10.22
CA THR A 268 -10.83 22.11 10.25
C THR A 268 -9.98 20.92 9.80
N ALA A 269 -10.61 19.86 9.31
CA ALA A 269 -9.95 18.63 8.85
C ALA A 269 -9.34 18.73 7.43
N VAL A 270 -9.48 19.86 6.74
CA VAL A 270 -8.99 20.03 5.36
C VAL A 270 -7.95 21.13 5.30
N LYS A 271 -6.74 20.78 4.84
CA LYS A 271 -5.70 21.75 4.50
C LYS A 271 -5.90 22.22 3.06
N LYS A 272 -6.09 23.53 2.91
CA LYS A 272 -5.99 24.17 1.60
C LYS A 272 -4.52 24.43 1.31
N ILE A 273 -4.07 24.00 0.15
CA ILE A 273 -2.75 24.37 -0.36
C ILE A 273 -2.98 25.61 -1.19
N ASP A 274 -2.32 26.72 -0.84
CA ASP A 274 -2.28 27.90 -1.70
C ASP A 274 -1.55 27.50 -2.99
N ILE A 275 -2.28 27.51 -4.12
CA ILE A 275 -1.79 27.09 -5.44
C ILE A 275 -1.21 28.31 -6.17
#